data_AF-A0A960G4W3-F1
#
_entry.id   AF-A0A960G4W3-F1
#
_cell.length_a   1.000
_cell.length_b   1.000
_cell.length_c   1.000
_cell.angle_alpha   90.00
_cell.angle_beta   90.00
_cell.angle_gamma   90.00
#
_symmetry.space_group_name_H-M   'P 1'
#
loop_
_entity.id
_entity.type
_entity.pdbx_description
1 polymer ?
#
loop_
_entity_poly.entity_id
_entity_poly.type
_entity_poly.pdbx_seq_one_letter_code
_entity_poly.pdbx_strand_id
1 'polypeptide(L)'
;MTPQHLAPMVLLVASLSLAGCSPSTPVAVSTPVAADDPTGAPTVATTPHWPADCEAHSGTAIDYGDDATGPPTRKEAILAEAPGDGYRLVRVPPEPHRQPAWWIVDVETNEIYAQVTAWKGDHGWLVDGVETCA
;
A
#
# COMPACT_ATOMS: atom_id res chain seq x y z
N MET A 1 -47.22 29.18 45.86
CA MET A 1 -45.95 28.93 45.14
C MET A 1 -46.27 28.00 43.99
N THR A 2 -45.87 28.42 42.79
CA THR A 2 -46.29 27.97 41.46
C THR A 2 -45.71 26.60 41.08
N PRO A 3 -46.46 25.78 40.30
CA PRO A 3 -45.98 24.49 39.80
C PRO A 3 -45.04 24.69 38.60
N GLN A 4 -43.92 23.95 38.57
CA GLN A 4 -43.05 23.89 37.40
C GLN A 4 -43.36 22.64 36.57
N HIS A 5 -43.74 22.92 35.33
CA HIS A 5 -44.15 21.98 34.30
C HIS A 5 -42.99 21.10 33.81
N LEU A 6 -43.25 19.80 33.72
CA LEU A 6 -42.47 18.84 32.93
C LEU A 6 -42.71 19.13 31.44
N ALA A 7 -41.64 19.46 30.70
CA ALA A 7 -41.68 19.62 29.25
C ALA A 7 -41.37 18.27 28.55
N PRO A 8 -42.11 17.91 27.49
CA PRO A 8 -41.90 16.67 26.73
C PRO A 8 -40.69 16.80 25.79
N MET A 9 -39.81 15.80 25.82
CA MET A 9 -38.70 15.67 24.87
C MET A 9 -39.24 15.13 23.54
N VAL A 10 -39.18 15.98 22.51
CA VAL A 10 -39.61 15.70 21.13
C VAL A 10 -38.64 14.71 20.48
N LEU A 11 -39.15 13.56 20.04
CA LEU A 11 -38.46 12.66 19.10
C LEU A 11 -38.28 13.39 17.76
N LEU A 12 -37.03 13.58 17.33
CA LEU A 12 -36.74 14.03 15.97
C LEU A 12 -36.23 12.84 15.15
N VAL A 13 -37.10 12.36 14.26
CA VAL A 13 -36.77 11.42 13.19
C VAL A 13 -36.08 12.22 12.08
N ALA A 14 -34.80 11.97 11.85
CA ALA A 14 -34.06 12.56 10.73
C ALA A 14 -33.75 11.48 9.70
N SER A 15 -34.67 11.34 8.74
CA SER A 15 -34.47 10.64 7.47
C SER A 15 -33.46 11.42 6.64
N LEU A 16 -32.25 10.89 6.41
CA LEU A 16 -31.36 11.44 5.38
C LEU A 16 -31.42 10.60 4.11
N SER A 17 -32.07 11.22 3.13
CA SER A 17 -32.26 10.82 1.75
C SER A 17 -30.94 10.69 1.00
N LEU A 18 -30.84 9.66 0.15
CA LEU A 18 -29.86 9.60 -0.94
C LEU A 18 -30.19 10.68 -1.98
N ALA A 19 -29.23 11.53 -2.31
CA ALA A 19 -29.22 12.31 -3.55
C ALA A 19 -27.80 12.78 -3.91
N GLY A 20 -27.38 12.54 -5.16
CA GLY A 20 -26.57 13.49 -5.92
C GLY A 20 -25.14 13.07 -6.25
N CYS A 21 -24.93 12.57 -7.48
CA CYS A 21 -23.63 12.44 -8.13
C CYS A 21 -23.03 13.79 -8.55
N SER A 22 -21.69 13.81 -8.66
CA SER A 22 -20.82 14.58 -9.59
C SER A 22 -19.95 15.69 -8.95
N PRO A 23 -18.89 16.15 -9.66
CA PRO A 23 -17.50 15.79 -9.41
C PRO A 23 -16.70 16.97 -8.83
N SER A 24 -15.68 16.72 -8.02
CA SER A 24 -14.82 17.79 -7.50
C SER A 24 -13.36 17.52 -7.87
N THR A 25 -12.94 18.22 -8.94
CA THR A 25 -11.61 18.77 -9.26
C THR A 25 -10.36 18.14 -8.62
N PRO A 26 -9.36 17.70 -9.42
CA PRO A 26 -8.06 17.33 -8.88
C PRO A 26 -7.31 18.57 -8.37
N VAL A 27 -6.99 18.59 -7.08
CA VAL A 27 -6.20 19.66 -6.46
C VAL A 27 -4.71 19.40 -6.70
N ALA A 28 -4.15 20.29 -7.51
CA ALA A 28 -2.79 20.82 -7.55
C ALA A 28 -1.63 19.99 -6.96
N VAL A 29 -0.76 19.60 -7.90
CA VAL A 29 0.67 19.29 -7.79
C VAL A 29 1.37 20.01 -6.63
N SER A 30 1.90 19.24 -5.68
CA SER A 30 3.03 19.68 -4.84
C SER A 30 4.28 18.93 -5.30
N THR A 31 5.17 19.66 -5.97
CA THR A 31 6.52 19.27 -6.38
C THR A 31 7.31 18.64 -5.22
N PRO A 32 7.95 17.48 -5.40
CA PRO A 32 8.99 17.06 -4.48
C PRO A 32 10.25 17.89 -4.72
N VAL A 33 10.73 18.52 -3.66
CA VAL A 33 12.04 19.17 -3.58
C VAL A 33 13.11 18.15 -3.94
N ALA A 34 13.87 18.44 -4.99
CA ALA A 34 15.05 17.68 -5.39
C ALA A 34 16.10 17.74 -4.27
N ALA A 35 16.45 16.58 -3.71
CA ALA A 35 17.72 16.39 -3.06
C ALA A 35 18.69 15.86 -4.13
N ASP A 36 19.65 16.70 -4.50
CA ASP A 36 20.78 16.37 -5.38
C ASP A 36 21.56 15.15 -4.84
N ASP A 37 21.55 14.04 -5.60
CA ASP A 37 22.63 13.04 -5.60
C ASP A 37 22.88 12.60 -7.07
N PRO A 38 24.08 12.85 -7.63
CA PRO A 38 24.31 12.75 -9.06
C PRO A 38 24.77 11.34 -9.46
N THR A 39 23.84 10.50 -9.91
CA THR A 39 24.15 9.41 -10.84
C THR A 39 22.92 9.20 -11.73
N GLY A 40 23.06 9.48 -13.02
CA GLY A 40 21.95 9.73 -13.94
C GLY A 40 20.82 8.70 -13.90
N ALA A 41 19.63 9.16 -13.50
CA ALA A 41 18.40 8.39 -13.64
C ALA A 41 17.80 8.65 -15.03
N PRO A 42 17.34 7.63 -15.77
CA PRO A 42 16.63 7.82 -17.02
C PRO A 42 15.35 8.65 -16.78
N THR A 43 15.08 9.50 -17.77
CA THR A 43 13.96 10.43 -17.87
C THR A 43 12.63 9.80 -17.48
N VAL A 44 11.99 10.37 -16.45
CA VAL A 44 10.64 10.08 -15.93
C VAL A 44 10.31 8.59 -15.94
N ALA A 45 10.78 7.87 -14.92
CA ALA A 45 10.27 6.54 -14.63
C ALA A 45 8.74 6.63 -14.50
N THR A 46 8.03 6.04 -15.47
CA THR A 46 6.60 5.81 -15.37
C THR A 46 6.34 5.15 -14.02
N THR A 47 5.31 5.58 -13.28
CA THR A 47 4.93 4.88 -12.05
C THR A 47 4.79 3.38 -12.36
N PRO A 48 5.41 2.47 -11.57
CA PRO A 48 5.24 1.03 -11.77
C PRO A 48 3.76 0.68 -11.89
N HIS A 49 3.44 -0.26 -12.76
CA HIS A 49 2.06 -0.64 -13.06
C HIS A 49 1.95 -2.16 -13.05
N TRP A 50 0.79 -2.68 -12.68
CA TRP A 50 0.54 -4.11 -12.86
C TRP A 50 0.49 -4.46 -14.36
N PRO A 51 0.82 -5.71 -14.74
CA PRO A 51 0.64 -6.21 -16.10
C PRO A 51 -0.76 -5.92 -16.64
N ALA A 52 -0.86 -5.66 -17.94
CA ALA A 52 -2.14 -5.25 -18.55
C ALA A 52 -3.23 -6.34 -18.50
N ASP A 53 -2.85 -7.60 -18.39
CA ASP A 53 -3.69 -8.78 -18.26
C ASP A 53 -3.99 -9.16 -16.80
N CYS A 54 -3.55 -8.33 -15.84
CA CYS A 54 -3.80 -8.53 -14.42
C CYS A 54 -5.23 -8.11 -14.04
N GLU A 55 -6.21 -8.97 -14.35
CA GLU A 55 -7.62 -8.71 -14.05
C GLU A 55 -7.95 -8.87 -12.55
N ALA A 56 -7.19 -9.73 -11.86
CA ALA A 56 -7.35 -10.01 -10.45
C ALA A 56 -5.99 -10.21 -9.77
N HIS A 57 -5.94 -9.90 -8.47
CA HIS A 57 -4.78 -10.16 -7.63
C HIS A 57 -5.12 -11.27 -6.62
N SER A 58 -4.15 -12.13 -6.35
CA SER A 58 -4.22 -13.15 -5.31
C SER A 58 -3.16 -12.86 -4.25
N GLY A 59 -3.58 -12.92 -2.98
CA GLY A 59 -2.72 -12.70 -1.83
C GLY A 59 -2.49 -13.98 -1.05
N THR A 60 -1.24 -14.22 -0.64
CA THR A 60 -0.86 -15.27 0.29
C THR A 60 -0.29 -14.63 1.55
N ALA A 61 -0.78 -15.05 2.71
CA ALA A 61 -0.20 -14.70 4.01
C ALA A 61 0.65 -15.87 4.51
N ILE A 62 1.76 -15.56 5.17
CA ILE A 62 2.71 -16.56 5.68
C ILE A 62 2.79 -16.46 7.20
N ASP A 63 2.43 -17.55 7.87
CA ASP A 63 2.59 -17.71 9.30
C ASP A 63 3.93 -18.38 9.60
N TYR A 64 4.72 -17.76 10.48
CA TYR A 64 6.02 -18.27 10.89
C TYR A 64 5.97 -18.85 12.31
N GLY A 65 6.76 -19.89 12.57
CA GLY A 65 7.05 -20.35 13.93
C GLY A 65 8.00 -19.41 14.67
N ASP A 66 8.06 -19.55 15.99
CA ASP A 66 8.86 -18.68 16.87
C ASP A 66 10.37 -18.68 16.55
N ASP A 67 10.89 -19.75 15.93
CA ASP A 67 12.30 -19.94 15.58
C ASP A 67 12.62 -19.58 14.12
N ALA A 68 11.67 -18.97 13.39
CA ALA A 68 11.87 -18.61 11.99
C ALA A 68 13.05 -17.65 11.80
N THR A 69 13.88 -17.97 10.80
CA THR A 69 15.07 -17.20 10.43
C THR A 69 14.90 -16.65 9.03
N GLY A 70 15.38 -15.43 8.81
CA GLY A 70 15.33 -14.79 7.50
C GLY A 70 16.61 -13.98 7.21
N PRO A 71 16.73 -13.42 6.01
CA PRO A 71 17.90 -12.64 5.61
C PRO A 71 18.18 -11.45 6.54
N PRO A 72 19.45 -10.99 6.63
CA PRO A 72 19.82 -9.88 7.51
C PRO A 72 19.20 -8.56 7.08
N THR A 73 18.89 -8.39 5.79
CA THR A 73 18.26 -7.17 5.26
C THR A 73 16.87 -7.41 4.68
N ARG A 74 16.02 -6.38 4.77
CA ARG A 74 14.67 -6.40 4.17
C ARG A 74 14.74 -6.59 2.66
N LYS A 75 15.71 -5.93 2.03
CA LYS A 75 15.88 -5.98 0.58
C LYS A 75 16.14 -7.41 0.11
N GLU A 76 17.04 -8.13 0.79
CA GLU A 76 17.31 -9.54 0.47
C GLU A 76 16.10 -10.43 0.72
N ALA A 77 15.38 -10.23 1.84
CA ALA A 77 14.17 -11.00 2.13
C ALA A 77 13.10 -10.82 1.06
N ILE A 78 12.83 -9.58 0.62
CA ILE A 78 11.80 -9.31 -0.38
C ILE A 78 12.25 -9.73 -1.78
N LEU A 79 13.50 -9.45 -2.17
CA LEU A 79 13.98 -9.82 -3.52
C LEU A 79 14.16 -11.32 -3.70
N ALA A 80 14.21 -12.11 -2.63
CA ALA A 80 14.16 -13.57 -2.73
C ALA A 80 12.84 -14.08 -3.35
N GLU A 81 11.76 -13.29 -3.30
CA GLU A 81 10.47 -13.60 -3.94
C GLU A 81 10.45 -13.28 -5.45
N ALA A 82 11.46 -12.56 -5.96
CA ALA A 82 11.54 -12.25 -7.38
C ALA A 82 11.86 -13.50 -8.22
N PRO A 83 11.42 -13.59 -9.49
CA PRO A 83 11.72 -14.72 -10.37
C PRO A 83 13.22 -14.91 -10.68
N GLY A 84 14.04 -13.89 -10.43
CA GLY A 84 15.49 -13.91 -10.66
C GLY A 84 16.08 -12.52 -10.59
N ASP A 85 17.18 -12.33 -11.32
CA ASP A 85 17.78 -11.00 -11.51
C ASP A 85 16.90 -10.11 -12.40
N GLY A 86 17.20 -8.81 -12.44
CA GLY A 86 16.46 -7.85 -13.29
C GLY A 86 15.26 -7.17 -12.61
N TYR A 87 15.12 -7.34 -11.30
CA TYR A 87 14.06 -6.70 -10.51
C TYR A 87 14.61 -5.66 -9.53
N ARG A 88 13.80 -4.64 -9.24
CA ARG A 88 14.08 -3.63 -8.21
C ARG A 88 12.94 -3.49 -7.23
N LEU A 89 13.25 -2.99 -6.04
CA LEU A 89 12.24 -2.69 -5.03
C LEU A 89 11.81 -1.23 -5.11
N VAL A 90 10.50 -1.01 -5.11
CA VAL A 90 9.88 0.30 -4.97
C VAL A 90 8.98 0.26 -3.74
N ARG A 91 9.10 1.24 -2.84
CA ARG A 91 8.22 1.31 -1.67
C ARG A 91 6.82 1.72 -2.11
N VAL A 92 5.80 0.99 -1.66
CA VAL A 92 4.40 1.35 -1.91
C VAL A 92 4.10 2.64 -1.15
N PRO A 93 3.39 3.62 -1.76
CA PRO A 93 2.93 4.80 -1.06
C PRO A 93 2.21 4.43 0.24
N PRO A 94 2.53 5.07 1.37
CA PRO A 94 1.95 4.70 2.66
C PRO A 94 0.46 5.07 2.69
N GLU A 95 -0.37 4.11 3.10
CA GLU A 95 -1.79 4.32 3.36
C GLU A 95 -2.09 4.19 4.87
N PRO A 96 -3.00 5.01 5.42
CA PRO A 96 -3.42 4.85 6.82
C PRO A 96 -3.93 3.45 7.10
N HIS A 97 -3.57 2.91 8.27
CA HIS A 97 -3.99 1.58 8.75
C HIS A 97 -3.52 0.38 7.91
N ARG A 98 -2.63 0.59 6.93
CA ARG A 98 -1.97 -0.51 6.21
C ARG A 98 -0.53 -0.67 6.66
N GLN A 99 -0.07 -1.92 6.64
CA GLN A 99 1.35 -2.21 6.87
C GLN A 99 2.20 -1.68 5.70
N PRO A 100 3.47 -1.32 5.95
CA PRO A 100 4.39 -0.98 4.87
C PRO A 100 4.55 -2.15 3.89
N ALA A 101 4.44 -1.85 2.59
CA ALA A 101 4.62 -2.81 1.51
C ALA A 101 5.66 -2.31 0.48
N TRP A 102 6.14 -3.24 -0.35
CA TRP A 102 7.08 -2.98 -1.44
C TRP A 102 6.63 -3.68 -2.72
N TRP A 103 6.72 -2.99 -3.85
CA TRP A 103 6.61 -3.61 -5.16
C TRP A 103 7.96 -4.18 -5.59
N ILE A 104 7.94 -5.42 -6.07
CA ILE A 104 8.99 -6.01 -6.89
C ILE A 104 8.68 -5.64 -8.33
N VAL A 105 9.54 -4.84 -8.95
CA VAL A 105 9.28 -4.23 -10.27
C VAL A 105 10.34 -4.70 -11.26
N ASP A 106 9.89 -5.23 -12.38
CA ASP A 106 10.73 -5.57 -13.53
C ASP A 106 11.43 -4.29 -14.05
N VAL A 107 12.75 -4.35 -14.22
CA VAL A 107 13.55 -3.20 -14.67
C VAL A 107 13.33 -2.89 -16.15
N GLU A 108 13.05 -3.88 -16.98
CA GLU A 108 12.87 -3.74 -18.42
C GLU A 108 11.46 -3.24 -18.76
N THR A 109 10.42 -3.83 -18.19
CA THR A 109 9.02 -3.50 -18.52
C THR A 109 8.38 -2.47 -17.60
N ASN A 110 9.00 -2.20 -16.44
CA ASN A 110 8.42 -1.38 -15.38
C ASN A 110 7.09 -1.93 -14.83
N GLU A 111 6.87 -3.23 -15.00
CA GLU A 111 5.70 -3.92 -14.46
C GLU A 111 5.95 -4.40 -13.03
N ILE A 112 4.91 -4.35 -12.21
CA ILE A 112 4.89 -4.90 -10.86
C ILE A 112 4.71 -6.41 -10.99
N TYR A 113 5.69 -7.17 -10.55
CA TYR A 113 5.59 -8.62 -10.41
C TYR A 113 4.79 -9.01 -9.16
N ALA A 114 5.12 -8.39 -8.03
CA ALA A 114 4.47 -8.68 -6.75
C ALA A 114 4.46 -7.45 -5.84
N GLN A 115 3.48 -7.38 -4.95
CA GLN A 115 3.48 -6.53 -3.77
C GLN A 115 3.75 -7.39 -2.53
N VAL A 116 4.76 -7.02 -1.75
CA VAL A 116 5.25 -7.80 -0.62
C VAL A 116 5.22 -6.98 0.66
N THR A 117 4.70 -7.55 1.73
CA THR A 117 4.87 -7.06 3.09
C THR A 117 5.97 -7.86 3.78
N ALA A 118 6.72 -7.19 4.64
CA ALA A 118 7.77 -7.84 5.40
C ALA A 118 7.97 -7.14 6.75
N TRP A 119 8.30 -7.94 7.76
CA TRP A 119 8.56 -7.49 9.12
C TRP A 119 9.93 -7.95 9.60
N LYS A 120 10.44 -7.28 10.64
CA LYS A 120 11.71 -7.64 11.27
C LYS A 120 11.43 -8.58 12.44
N GLY A 121 11.78 -9.84 12.30
CA GLY A 121 11.82 -10.79 13.40
C GLY A 121 13.14 -10.78 14.15
N ASP A 122 13.19 -11.58 15.21
CA ASP A 122 14.35 -11.69 16.11
C ASP A 122 15.60 -12.22 15.38
N HIS A 123 15.40 -13.05 14.35
CA HIS A 123 16.46 -13.73 13.62
C HIS A 123 16.59 -13.31 12.16
N GLY A 124 15.93 -12.24 11.70
CA GLY A 124 15.95 -11.89 10.28
C GLY A 124 14.80 -11.01 9.83
N TRP A 125 14.79 -10.65 8.56
CA TRP A 125 13.60 -10.11 7.90
C TRP A 125 12.78 -11.26 7.33
N LEU A 126 11.47 -11.20 7.54
CA LEU A 126 10.52 -12.24 7.17
C LEU A 126 9.42 -11.64 6.31
N VAL A 127 8.97 -12.36 5.29
CA VAL A 127 7.91 -11.96 4.36
C VAL A 127 6.59 -12.50 4.89
N ASP A 128 5.67 -11.64 5.32
CA ASP A 128 4.37 -12.07 5.87
C ASP A 128 3.23 -12.05 4.86
N GLY A 129 3.43 -11.42 3.70
CA GLY A 129 2.41 -11.32 2.66
C GLY A 129 2.99 -11.13 1.28
N VAL A 130 2.47 -11.86 0.30
CA VAL A 130 2.80 -11.71 -1.12
C VAL A 130 1.51 -11.64 -1.92
N GLU A 131 1.36 -10.58 -2.71
CA GLU A 131 0.25 -10.37 -3.64
C GLU A 131 0.79 -10.35 -5.08
N THR A 132 0.23 -11.20 -5.94
CA THR A 132 0.58 -11.30 -7.37
C THR A 132 -0.68 -11.23 -8.23
N CYS A 133 -0.52 -10.99 -9.53
CA CYS A 133 -1.58 -11.22 -10.50
C CYS A 133 -1.99 -12.70 -10.54
N ALA A 134 -3.26 -12.98 -10.86
CA ALA A 134 -3.88 -14.30 -10.87
C ALA A 134 -4.56 -14.63 -12.19
#